data_AF-A0A7L1VTJ4-F1
#
_entry.id   AF-A0A7L1VTJ4-F1
#
_cell.length_a   1.000
_cell.length_b   1.000
_cell.length_c   1.000
_cell.angle_alpha   90.00
_cell.angle_beta   90.00
_cell.angle_gamma   90.00
#
_symmetry.space_group_name_H-M   'P 1'
#
loop_
_entity.id
_entity.type
_entity.pdbx_description
1 polymer ?
#
loop_
_entity_poly.entity_id
_entity_poly.type
_entity_poly.pdbx_seq_one_letter_code
_entity_poly.pdbx_strand_id
1 'polypeptide(L)'
;AFPVLVGDMDNSGSLNAQVVHQVTSRIRSKVAFQTQQSKFVNWQVDGEYRGGDFTAALTLGNPDILMGSGILVAHYLQSVTPHLALGAELVYHRRPGEEGAVLSLAGRYS
;
A
#
# COMPACT_ATOMS: atom_id res chain seq x y z
N ALA A 1 -7.93 3.37 -19.54
CA ALA A 1 -8.98 2.41 -19.18
C ALA A 1 -8.50 1.60 -17.98
N PHE A 2 -9.33 1.41 -16.95
CA PHE A 2 -9.05 0.50 -15.83
C PHE A 2 -9.92 -0.74 -16.01
N PRO A 3 -9.45 -1.95 -15.62
CA PRO A 3 -8.19 -2.29 -14.95
C PRO A 3 -6.93 -2.13 -15.82
N VAL A 4 -5.79 -1.87 -15.16
CA VAL A 4 -4.46 -1.97 -15.75
C VAL A 4 -3.76 -3.17 -15.13
N LEU A 5 -3.29 -4.09 -15.97
CA LEU A 5 -2.57 -5.29 -15.59
C LEU A 5 -1.19 -5.22 -16.25
N VAL A 6 -0.14 -5.29 -15.45
CA VAL A 6 1.25 -5.30 -15.93
C VAL A 6 1.92 -6.53 -15.35
N GLY A 7 2.31 -7.47 -16.20
CA GLY A 7 3.05 -8.65 -15.81
C GLY A 7 4.38 -8.67 -16.55
N ASP A 8 5.47 -8.77 -15.81
CA ASP A 8 6.82 -8.92 -16.34
C ASP A 8 7.42 -10.22 -15.80
N MET A 9 8.10 -10.98 -16.66
CA MET A 9 8.70 -12.26 -16.30
C MET A 9 10.10 -12.35 -16.89
N ASP A 10 11.08 -12.56 -16.01
CA ASP A 10 12.47 -12.77 -16.38
C ASP A 10 12.76 -14.25 -16.67
N ASN A 11 13.76 -14.50 -17.52
CA ASN A 11 14.30 -15.85 -17.81
C ASN A 11 14.83 -16.60 -16.57
N SER A 12 14.94 -15.93 -15.42
CA SER A 12 15.33 -16.51 -14.14
C SER A 12 14.17 -17.14 -13.34
N GLY A 13 12.93 -17.07 -13.86
CA GLY A 13 11.72 -17.51 -13.13
C GLY A 13 11.26 -16.49 -12.09
N SER A 14 11.68 -15.23 -12.23
CA SER A 14 11.16 -14.11 -11.44
C SER A 14 9.99 -13.49 -12.19
N LEU A 15 8.83 -13.39 -11.55
CA LEU A 15 7.63 -12.78 -12.13
C LEU A 15 7.21 -11.60 -11.25
N ASN A 16 6.93 -10.47 -11.89
CA ASN A 16 6.38 -9.27 -11.27
C ASN A 16 5.04 -8.95 -11.92
N ALA A 17 3.95 -9.17 -11.20
CA ALA A 17 2.61 -8.86 -11.66
C ALA A 17 2.02 -7.72 -10.82
N GLN A 18 1.59 -6.65 -11.47
CA GLN A 18 0.91 -5.52 -10.86
C GLN A 18 -0.47 -5.36 -11.47
N VAL A 19 -1.48 -5.32 -10.62
CA VAL A 19 -2.88 -5.14 -10.95
C VAL A 19 -3.34 -3.84 -10.33
N VAL A 20 -3.62 -2.83 -11.14
CA VAL A 20 -4.21 -1.57 -10.69
C VAL A 20 -5.67 -1.55 -11.12
N HIS A 21 -6.56 -1.60 -10.15
CA HIS A 21 -7.99 -1.57 -10.39
C HIS A 21 -8.61 -0.33 -9.74
N GLN A 22 -9.17 0.54 -10.58
CA GLN A 22 -9.92 1.71 -10.11
C GLN A 22 -11.39 1.33 -10.07
N VAL A 23 -11.85 0.88 -8.90
CA VAL A 23 -13.25 0.44 -8.68
C VAL A 23 -14.21 1.61 -8.91
N THR A 24 -13.84 2.79 -8.43
CA THR A 24 -14.61 4.04 -8.56
C THR A 24 -13.66 5.19 -8.84
N SER A 25 -14.13 6.33 -9.36
CA SER A 25 -13.32 7.56 -9.47
C SER A 25 -12.62 7.98 -8.17
N ARG A 26 -13.14 7.50 -7.03
CA ARG A 26 -12.66 7.78 -5.67
C ARG A 26 -11.88 6.62 -5.02
N ILE A 27 -11.99 5.40 -5.54
CA ILE A 27 -11.42 4.20 -4.92
C ILE A 27 -10.48 3.53 -5.90
N ARG A 28 -9.22 3.41 -5.51
CA ARG A 28 -8.17 2.75 -6.28
C ARG A 28 -7.57 1.63 -5.43
N SER A 29 -7.66 0.41 -5.91
CA SER A 29 -6.86 -0.69 -5.40
C SER A 29 -5.69 -0.96 -6.33
N LYS A 30 -4.55 -1.28 -5.75
CA LYS A 30 -3.38 -1.78 -6.46
C LYS A 30 -2.91 -3.03 -5.74
N VAL A 31 -2.56 -4.04 -6.50
CA VAL A 31 -2.02 -5.28 -5.98
C VAL A 31 -0.76 -5.58 -6.77
N ALA A 32 0.35 -5.83 -6.09
CA ALA A 32 1.61 -6.22 -6.70
C ALA A 32 2.04 -7.58 -6.15
N PHE A 33 2.43 -8.49 -7.03
CA PHE A 33 2.92 -9.82 -6.72
C PHE A 33 4.31 -9.95 -7.33
N GLN A 34 5.27 -10.38 -6.53
CA GLN A 34 6.63 -10.63 -6.97
C GLN A 34 7.08 -12.02 -6.53
N THR A 35 7.42 -12.85 -7.50
CA THR A 35 8.06 -14.14 -7.31
C THR A 35 9.51 -14.05 -7.73
N GLN A 36 10.39 -14.78 -7.04
CA GLN A 36 11.79 -14.89 -7.39
C GLN A 36 12.16 -16.36 -7.40
N GLN A 37 12.72 -16.85 -8.51
CA GLN A 37 13.19 -18.24 -8.65
C GLN A 37 12.17 -19.28 -8.16
N SER A 38 10.92 -19.18 -8.61
CA SER A 38 9.83 -20.09 -8.23
C SER A 38 9.40 -20.07 -6.75
N LYS A 39 9.89 -19.13 -5.94
CA LYS A 39 9.36 -18.84 -4.60
C LYS A 39 8.50 -17.58 -4.62
N PHE A 40 7.40 -17.63 -3.89
CA PHE A 40 6.57 -16.46 -3.61
C PHE A 40 7.33 -15.60 -2.59
N VAL A 41 7.88 -14.46 -3.01
CA VAL A 41 8.78 -13.67 -2.16
C VAL A 41 8.04 -12.51 -1.54
N ASN A 42 7.35 -11.71 -2.35
CA ASN A 42 6.66 -10.53 -1.86
C ASN A 42 5.31 -10.39 -2.55
N TRP A 43 4.32 -9.99 -1.77
CA TRP A 43 3.07 -9.49 -2.30
C TRP A 43 2.70 -8.22 -1.54
N GLN A 44 2.13 -7.26 -2.24
CA GLN A 44 1.72 -5.98 -1.71
C GLN A 44 0.30 -5.67 -2.17
N VAL A 45 -0.52 -5.20 -1.26
CA VAL A 45 -1.88 -4.74 -1.54
C VAL A 45 -2.02 -3.32 -1.03
N ASP A 46 -2.32 -2.42 -1.94
CA ASP A 46 -2.61 -1.02 -1.66
C ASP A 46 -4.09 -0.74 -1.94
N GLY A 47 -4.73 -0.01 -1.04
CA GLY A 47 -6.09 0.48 -1.16
C GLY A 47 -6.11 1.96 -0.85
N GLU A 48 -6.35 2.79 -1.86
CA GLU A 48 -6.48 4.24 -1.74
C GLU A 48 -7.94 4.66 -1.91
N TYR A 49 -8.41 5.49 -0.99
CA TYR A 49 -9.72 6.11 -0.98
C TYR A 49 -9.58 7.62 -0.93
N ARG A 50 -9.99 8.30 -2.00
CA ARG A 50 -10.07 9.77 -2.07
C ARG A 50 -11.52 10.22 -1.89
N GLY A 51 -11.81 10.73 -0.71
CA GLY A 51 -13.02 11.50 -0.43
C GLY A 51 -12.97 12.91 -1.03
N GLY A 52 -14.01 13.70 -0.77
CA GLY A 52 -14.02 15.12 -1.16
C GLY A 52 -12.98 15.93 -0.37
N ASP A 53 -12.98 15.76 0.94
CA ASP A 53 -12.15 16.54 1.86
C ASP A 53 -11.09 15.70 2.58
N PHE A 54 -10.97 14.41 2.26
CA PHE A 54 -10.00 13.51 2.87
C PHE A 54 -9.47 12.47 1.89
N THR A 55 -8.31 11.91 2.17
CA THR A 55 -7.68 10.80 1.46
C THR A 55 -7.17 9.80 2.48
N ALA A 56 -7.62 8.56 2.39
CA ALA A 56 -7.10 7.45 3.17
C ALA A 56 -6.38 6.49 2.23
N ALA A 57 -5.23 5.96 2.64
CA ALA A 57 -4.53 4.91 1.92
C ALA A 57 -4.10 3.82 2.90
N LEU A 58 -4.25 2.57 2.50
CA LEU A 58 -3.83 1.41 3.28
C LEU A 58 -2.94 0.54 2.39
N THR A 59 -1.73 0.26 2.84
CA THR A 59 -0.74 -0.55 2.14
C THR A 59 -0.34 -1.71 3.04
N LEU A 60 -0.57 -2.93 2.56
CA LEU A 60 -0.13 -4.17 3.19
C LEU A 60 1.00 -4.73 2.36
N GLY A 61 2.22 -4.73 2.90
CA GLY A 61 3.42 -5.23 2.24
C GLY A 61 3.94 -6.49 2.92
N ASN A 62 4.21 -7.51 2.11
CA ASN A 62 4.77 -8.79 2.52
C ASN A 62 4.12 -9.44 3.76
N PRO A 63 2.78 -9.63 3.81
CA PRO A 63 2.16 -10.41 4.87
C PRO A 63 2.53 -11.90 4.75
N ASP A 64 3.37 -12.36 5.65
CA ASP A 64 3.71 -13.76 5.86
C ASP A 64 2.83 -14.30 6.99
N ILE A 65 1.82 -15.09 6.63
CA ILE A 65 0.88 -15.73 7.57
C ILE A 65 1.59 -16.86 8.36
N LEU A 66 2.63 -17.47 7.79
CA LEU A 66 3.36 -18.58 8.41
C LEU A 66 4.33 -18.08 9.50
N MET A 67 5.01 -16.96 9.25
CA MET A 67 5.90 -16.33 10.23
C MET A 67 5.22 -15.23 11.06
N GLY A 68 3.99 -14.86 10.72
CA GLY A 68 3.27 -13.76 11.36
C GLY A 68 3.94 -12.41 11.17
N SER A 69 4.72 -12.23 10.09
CA SER A 69 5.38 -10.97 9.75
C SER A 69 4.63 -10.23 8.66
N GLY A 70 4.70 -8.90 8.68
CA GLY A 70 4.12 -8.08 7.64
C GLY A 70 4.29 -6.61 7.94
N ILE A 71 4.15 -5.80 6.90
CA ILE A 71 4.16 -4.36 7.01
C ILE A 71 2.76 -3.89 6.66
N LEU A 72 2.15 -3.12 7.56
CA LEU A 72 0.89 -2.43 7.35
C LEU A 72 1.16 -0.95 7.48
N VAL A 73 0.88 -0.20 6.43
CA VAL A 73 0.99 1.25 6.41
C VAL A 73 -0.38 1.83 6.18
N ALA A 74 -0.85 2.67 7.08
CA ALA A 74 -2.11 3.38 6.96
C ALA A 74 -1.83 4.88 6.93
N HIS A 75 -2.17 5.54 5.83
CA HIS A 75 -2.12 6.98 5.68
C HIS A 75 -3.52 7.57 5.73
N TYR A 76 -3.65 8.71 6.38
CA TYR A 76 -4.87 9.49 6.39
C TYR A 76 -4.51 10.96 6.28
N LEU A 77 -5.08 11.66 5.30
CA LEU A 77 -4.87 13.08 5.06
C LEU A 77 -6.25 13.75 4.93
N GLN A 78 -6.53 14.75 5.74
CA GLN A 78 -7.78 15.50 5.73
C GLN A 78 -7.52 16.99 5.52
N SER A 79 -8.22 17.58 4.57
CA SER A 79 -8.26 19.03 4.36
C SER A 79 -9.13 19.64 5.44
N VAL A 80 -8.53 20.43 6.33
CA VAL A 80 -9.26 21.16 7.39
C VAL A 80 -9.68 22.54 6.86
N THR A 81 -8.86 23.13 6.00
CA THR A 81 -9.11 24.41 5.34
C THR A 81 -8.64 24.33 3.87
N PRO A 82 -9.05 25.25 2.98
CA PRO A 82 -8.62 25.24 1.57
C PRO A 82 -7.10 25.31 1.38
N HIS A 83 -6.39 25.87 2.37
CA HIS A 83 -4.94 26.06 2.36
C HIS A 83 -4.22 25.13 3.35
N LEU A 84 -4.94 24.36 4.18
CA LEU A 84 -4.33 23.52 5.22
C LEU A 84 -4.91 22.11 5.17
N ALA A 85 -4.03 21.14 4.91
CA ALA A 85 -4.32 19.73 5.06
C ALA A 85 -3.45 19.15 6.18
N LEU A 86 -4.07 18.39 7.07
CA LEU A 86 -3.39 17.68 8.15
C LEU A 86 -3.59 16.19 7.94
N GLY A 87 -2.60 15.40 8.30
CA GLY A 87 -2.68 13.95 8.17
C GLY A 87 -1.80 13.22 9.16
N ALA A 88 -1.98 11.92 9.17
CA ALA A 88 -1.20 10.98 9.93
C ALA A 88 -0.84 9.79 9.05
N GLU A 89 0.30 9.19 9.34
CA GLU A 89 0.74 7.94 8.76
C GLU A 89 1.11 7.01 9.90
N LEU A 90 0.54 5.81 9.88
CA LEU A 90 0.82 4.75 10.82
C LEU A 90 1.50 3.62 10.07
N VAL A 91 2.76 3.38 10.38
CA VAL A 91 3.56 2.28 9.85
C VAL A 91 3.69 1.23 10.94
N TYR A 92 2.97 0.13 10.81
CA TYR A 92 3.11 -1.04 11.65
C TYR A 92 3.93 -2.09 10.91
N HIS A 93 5.12 -2.41 11.40
CA HIS A 93 5.89 -3.54 10.91
C HIS A 93 6.02 -4.58 12.01
N ARG A 94 5.64 -5.81 11.67
CA ARG A 94 5.74 -6.97 12.53
C ARG A 94 6.74 -7.92 11.89
N ARG A 95 7.81 -8.26 12.59
CA ARG A 95 8.75 -9.32 12.22
C ARG A 95 8.88 -10.29 13.40
N PRO A 96 9.14 -11.59 13.18
CA PRO A 96 9.34 -12.52 14.28
C PRO A 96 10.51 -12.03 15.15
N GLY A 97 10.18 -11.57 16.36
CA GLY A 97 11.14 -11.02 17.33
C GLY A 97 11.16 -9.49 17.46
N GLU A 98 10.50 -8.74 16.55
CA GLU A 98 10.49 -7.28 16.58
C GLU A 98 9.14 -6.72 16.09
N GLU A 99 8.46 -5.98 16.95
CA GLU A 99 7.22 -5.27 16.64
C GLU A 99 7.46 -3.77 16.74
N GLY A 100 7.25 -3.05 15.64
CA GLY A 100 7.42 -1.61 15.59
C GLY A 100 6.18 -0.93 15.02
N ALA A 101 5.61 -0.01 15.79
CA ALA A 101 4.60 0.91 15.33
C ALA A 101 5.20 2.31 15.31
N VAL A 102 5.20 2.94 14.14
CA VAL A 102 5.62 4.33 13.97
C VAL A 102 4.39 5.13 13.58
N LEU A 103 4.05 6.13 14.38
CA LEU A 103 3.02 7.10 14.06
C LEU A 103 3.70 8.42 13.70
N SER A 104 3.47 8.87 12.49
CA SER A 104 3.96 10.14 11.95
C SER A 104 2.78 11.06 11.72
N LEU A 105 2.96 12.35 12.02
CA LEU A 105 1.98 13.39 11.71
C LEU A 105 2.55 14.28 10.61
N ALA A 106 1.71 14.65 9.64
CA ALA A 106 2.09 15.46 8.51
C ALA A 106 1.11 16.63 8.34
N GLY A 107 1.62 17.79 7.96
CA GLY A 107 0.81 18.97 7.63
C GLY A 107 1.30 19.56 6.32
N ARG A 108 0.36 19.81 5.40
CA ARG A 108 0.61 20.50 4.14
C ARG A 108 -0.12 21.84 4.16
N TYR A 109 0.64 22.91 3.99
CA TYR A 109 0.11 24.26 3.79
C TYR A 109 0.33 24.69 2.33
N SER A 110 -0.71 25.19 1.68
CA SER A 110 -0.73 25.64 0.28
C SER A 110 -0.95 27.14 0.17
#